data_AF-A0A353GXG8-F1
#
_entry.id   AF-A0A353GXG8-F1
#
_cell.length_a   1.000
_cell.length_b   1.000
_cell.length_c   1.000
_cell.angle_alpha   90.00
_cell.angle_beta   90.00
_cell.angle_gamma   90.00
#
_symmetry.space_group_name_H-M   'P 1'
#
loop_
_entity.id
_entity.type
_entity.pdbx_description
1 polymer ?
#
loop_
_entity_poly.entity_id
_entity_poly.type
_entity_poly.pdbx_seq_one_letter_code
_entity_poly.pdbx_strand_id
1 'polypeptide(L)' 'MKVLFVITAFGILYLICLPALLQKGYRQDLVVFTIFMSITFVYTLLLALGVKLPYIGTEIVKFFKTYLKIS' A
#
# COMPACT_ATOMS: atom_id res chain seq x y z
N MET A 1 -10.69 -0.47 17.62
CA MET A 1 -11.64 -0.01 16.57
C MET A 1 -10.95 0.33 15.25
N LYS A 2 -9.87 1.12 15.22
CA LYS A 2 -9.17 1.52 13.98
C LYS A 2 -8.70 0.33 13.12
N VAL A 3 -8.14 -0.71 13.74
CA VAL A 3 -7.64 -1.90 13.01
C VAL A 3 -8.77 -2.68 12.33
N LEU A 4 -9.90 -2.88 13.00
CA LEU A 4 -11.06 -3.54 12.41
C LEU A 4 -11.55 -2.77 11.18
N PHE A 5 -11.63 -1.43 11.27
CA PHE A 5 -12.00 -0.59 10.13
C PHE A 5 -11.04 -0.76 8.95
N VAL A 6 -9.73 -0.82 9.19
CA VAL A 6 -8.72 -1.07 8.14
C VAL A 6 -8.95 -2.43 7.47
N ILE A 7 -9.14 -3.49 8.26
CA ILE A 7 -9.38 -4.84 7.73
C ILE A 7 -10.65 -4.86 6.87
N THR A 8 -11.75 -4.31 7.37
CA THR A 8 -13.03 -4.32 6.64
C THR A 8 -12.98 -3.47 5.38
N ALA A 9 -12.39 -2.27 5.43
CA ALA A 9 -12.28 -1.37 4.28
C ALA A 9 -11.43 -1.99 3.17
N PHE A 10 -10.26 -2.57 3.50
CA PHE A 10 -9.41 -3.24 2.52
C PHE A 10 -10.05 -4.52 1.99
N GLY A 11 -10.76 -5.28 2.83
CA GLY A 11 -11.50 -6.47 2.40
C GLY A 11 -12.58 -6.13 1.36
N ILE A 12 -13.37 -5.08 1.60
CA ILE A 12 -14.39 -4.61 0.66
C ILE A 12 -13.75 -4.12 -0.64
N LEU A 13 -12.69 -3.30 -0.56
CA LEU A 13 -11.97 -2.83 -1.75
C LEU A 13 -11.42 -3.99 -2.57
N TYR A 14 -10.84 -4.99 -1.91
CA TYR A 14 -10.31 -6.19 -2.59
C TYR A 14 -11.44 -6.97 -3.27
N LEU A 15 -12.56 -7.18 -2.61
CA LEU A 15 -13.72 -7.90 -3.17
C LEU A 15 -14.36 -7.18 -4.36
N ILE A 16 -14.30 -5.86 -4.42
CA ILE A 16 -14.84 -5.08 -5.56
C ILE A 16 -13.83 -5.05 -6.72
N CYS A 17 -12.55 -4.82 -6.44
CA CYS A 17 -11.53 -4.70 -7.48
C CYS A 17 -11.12 -6.05 -8.08
N LEU A 18 -11.00 -7.11 -7.26
CA LEU A 18 -10.56 -8.43 -7.72
C LEU A 18 -11.40 -8.98 -8.90
N PRO A 19 -12.75 -9.01 -8.85
CA PRO A 19 -13.54 -9.50 -9.97
C PRO A 19 -13.41 -8.61 -11.21
N ALA A 20 -13.29 -7.30 -11.04
CA ALA A 20 -13.08 -6.37 -12.15
C ALA A 20 -11.73 -6.61 -12.86
N LEU A 21 -10.67 -6.95 -12.12
CA LEU A 21 -9.38 -7.32 -12.70
C LEU A 21 -9.40 -8.74 -13.31
N LEU A 22 -10.07 -9.70 -12.67
CA LEU A 22 -10.23 -11.06 -13.21
C LEU A 22 -10.99 -11.08 -14.53
N GLN A 23 -12.06 -10.29 -14.66
CA GLN A 23 -12.85 -10.20 -15.88
C GLN A 23 -12.06 -9.64 -17.07
N LYS A 24 -11.08 -8.77 -16.82
CA LYS A 24 -10.24 -8.22 -17.89
C LYS A 24 -9.16 -9.21 -18.39
N GLY A 25 -8.96 -10.34 -17.72
CA GLY A 25 -8.01 -11.38 -18.15
C GLY A 25 -6.52 -11.02 -17.99
N TYR A 26 -6.19 -9.80 -17.54
CA TYR A 26 -4.81 -9.37 -17.34
C TYR A 26 -4.24 -9.90 -16.02
N ARG A 27 -3.59 -11.06 -16.09
CA ARG A 27 -2.96 -11.68 -14.92
C ARG A 27 -1.83 -10.84 -14.32
N GLN A 28 -1.11 -10.07 -15.14
CA GLN A 28 -0.03 -9.19 -14.67
C GLN A 28 -0.57 -8.03 -13.83
N ASP A 29 -1.64 -7.37 -14.29
CA ASP A 29 -2.29 -6.29 -13.54
C ASP A 29 -2.85 -6.80 -12.20
N LEU A 30 -3.34 -8.03 -12.17
CA LEU A 30 -3.83 -8.65 -10.94
C LEU A 30 -2.69 -8.88 -9.94
N VAL A 31 -1.53 -9.34 -10.39
CA VAL A 31 -0.35 -9.50 -9.54
C VAL A 31 0.13 -8.15 -9.01
N VAL A 32 0.23 -7.13 -9.88
CA VAL A 32 0.65 -5.78 -9.47
C VAL A 32 -0.34 -5.19 -8.46
N PHE A 33 -1.64 -5.30 -8.73
CA PHE A 33 -2.69 -4.84 -7.83
C PHE A 33 -2.60 -5.53 -6.46
N THR A 34 -2.49 -6.87 -6.43
CA THR A 34 -2.39 -7.60 -5.17
C THR A 34 -1.14 -7.21 -4.38
N ILE A 35 0.02 -7.06 -5.03
CA ILE A 35 1.25 -6.64 -4.36
C ILE A 35 1.09 -5.23 -3.77
N PHE A 36 0.62 -4.27 -4.56
CA PHE A 36 0.43 -2.89 -4.10
C PHE A 36 -0.61 -2.80 -2.98
N MET A 37 -1.72 -3.54 -3.10
CA MET A 37 -2.74 -3.61 -2.05
C MET A 37 -2.19 -4.21 -0.77
N SER A 38 -1.41 -5.29 -0.84
CA SER A 38 -0.78 -5.91 0.34
C SER A 38 0.20 -4.96 1.02
N ILE A 39 1.06 -4.27 0.26
CA ILE A 39 2.00 -3.30 0.83
C ILE A 39 1.24 -2.16 1.53
N THR A 40 0.23 -1.62 0.88
CA THR A 40 -0.58 -0.52 1.42
C THR A 40 -1.36 -0.97 2.65
N PHE A 41 -1.91 -2.18 2.65
CA PHE A 41 -2.59 -2.77 3.79
C PHE A 41 -1.66 -2.90 4.99
N VAL A 42 -0.47 -3.49 4.79
CA VAL A 42 0.53 -3.65 5.86
C VAL A 42 0.94 -2.29 6.42
N TYR A 43 1.23 -1.32 5.55
CA TYR A 43 1.61 0.04 5.98
C TYR A 43 0.50 0.70 6.81
N THR A 44 -0.75 0.60 6.34
CA THR A 44 -1.92 1.15 7.04
C THR A 44 -2.20 0.42 8.36
N LEU A 45 -1.96 -0.89 8.41
CA LEU A 45 -2.07 -1.70 9.63
C LEU A 45 -1.04 -1.26 10.68
N LEU A 46 0.22 -1.06 10.27
CA LEU A 46 1.27 -0.54 11.15
C LEU A 46 0.91 0.85 11.69
N LEU A 47 0.40 1.75 10.83
CA LEU A 47 -0.12 3.05 11.26
C LEU A 47 -1.27 2.91 12.28
N ALA A 48 -2.21 2.01 12.03
CA ALA A 48 -3.36 1.78 12.90
C ALA A 48 -2.96 1.19 14.27
N LEU A 49 -1.86 0.44 14.31
CA LEU A 49 -1.23 -0.06 15.54
C LEU A 49 -0.42 1.03 16.28
N GLY A 50 -0.32 2.24 15.73
CA GLY A 50 0.41 3.35 16.34
C GLY A 50 1.92 3.31 16.10
N VAL A 51 2.40 2.46 15.19
CA VAL A 51 3.79 2.47 14.76
C VAL A 51 4.05 3.80 14.05
N LYS A 52 4.98 4.60 14.59
CA LYS A 52 5.45 5.82 13.94
C LYS A 52 6.28 5.44 12.72
N LEU A 53 5.60 5.28 11.59
CA LEU A 53 6.26 5.10 10.31
C LEU A 53 6.89 6.45 9.92
N PRO A 54 8.18 6.46 9.53
CA PRO A 54 8.79 7.67 9.02
C PRO A 54 8.04 8.09 7.76
N TYR A 55 7.76 9.38 7.63
CA TYR A 55 7.00 9.89 6.49
C TYR A 55 7.76 9.51 5.22
N ILE A 56 7.15 8.71 4.34
CA ILE A 56 7.82 8.22 3.13
C ILE A 56 8.39 9.38 2.31
N GLY A 57 7.72 10.53 2.30
CA GLY A 57 8.21 11.74 1.65
C GLY A 57 9.55 12.24 2.20
N THR A 58 9.76 12.26 3.52
CA THR A 58 11.04 12.71 4.09
C THR A 58 12.16 11.68 3.92
N GLU A 59 11.85 10.38 3.92
CA GLU A 59 12.85 9.34 3.70
C GLU A 59 13.23 9.20 2.22
N ILE A 60 12.30 9.40 1.28
CA ILE A 60 12.61 9.52 -0.16
C ILE A 60 13.49 10.75 -0.40
N VAL A 61 13.16 11.91 0.18
CA VAL A 61 13.99 13.11 0.05
C VAL A 61 15.39 12.88 0.63
N LYS A 62 15.51 12.21 1.79
CA LYS A 62 16.82 11.82 2.33
C LYS A 62 17.56 10.85 1.42
N PHE A 63 16.89 9.85 0.86
CA PHE A 63 17.47 8.90 -0.07
C PHE A 63 17.97 9.60 -1.33
N PHE A 64 17.15 10.45 -1.95
CA PHE A 64 17.57 11.29 -3.08
C PHE A 64 18.71 12.24 -2.70
N LYS A 65 18.66 12.87 -1.52
CA LYS A 65 19.75 13.74 -1.07
C LYS A 65 21.06 12.98 -0.84
N THR A 66 20.98 11.75 -0.35
CA THR A 66 22.13 10.89 -0.03
C THR A 66 22.74 10.26 -1.29
N TYR A 67 21.91 9.74 -2.19
CA TYR A 67 22.36 9.01 -3.37
C TYR A 67 22.51 9.89 -4.60
N LEU A 68 21.73 10.97 -4.73
CA LEU A 68 21.77 11.83 -5.91
C LEU A 68 22.72 13.02 -5.75
N LYS A 69 23.37 13.20 -4.60
CA LYS A 69 24.32 14.29 -4.26
C LYS A 69 23.98 15.60 -5.00
N ILE A 70 22.72 16.02 -4.92
CA ILE A 70 22.32 17.31 -5.47
C ILE A 70 22.93 18.35 -4.53
N SER A 71 24.05 18.91 -5.00
CA SER A 71 24.72 20.08 -4.44
C SER A 71 23.83 21.31 -4.52
#